data_AF-A0A2S2PF26-F1
#
_entry.id   AF-A0A2S2PF26-F1
#
_cell.length_a   1.000
_cell.length_b   1.000
_cell.length_c   1.000
_cell.angle_alpha   90.00
_cell.angle_beta   90.00
_cell.angle_gamma   90.00
#
_symmetry.space_group_name_H-M   'P 1'
#
loop_
_entity.id
_entity.type
_entity.pdbx_description
1 polymer ?
#
loop_
_entity_poly.entity_id
_entity_poly.type
_entity_poly.pdbx_seq_one_letter_code
_entity_poly.pdbx_strand_id
1 'polypeptide(L)'
;TNRMPTSYSYKMMLFCLDDKFLQPRLAFFQTLALDVEPFLRFFQSDEPLVPFLYTDLIIVLKTVLSRFIKQEALNKYTDISKIDILNKECNVGAKKTNLEYLTRAAIRTIEANDKEILMFRTECNVGA
;
A
#
# COMPACT_ATOMS: atom_id res chain seq x y z
N THR A 1 42.03 5.23 -10.70
CA THR A 1 41.13 6.36 -11.01
C THR A 1 39.74 6.05 -10.50
N ASN A 2 39.28 6.74 -9.46
CA ASN A 2 37.94 6.51 -8.89
C ASN A 2 36.90 7.30 -9.71
N ARG A 3 36.41 6.73 -10.81
CA ARG A 3 35.36 7.35 -11.65
C ARG A 3 34.00 6.99 -11.07
N MET A 4 33.20 7.99 -10.71
CA MET A 4 31.81 7.75 -10.34
C MET A 4 31.04 7.18 -11.55
N PRO A 5 30.23 6.12 -11.36
CA PRO A 5 29.33 5.64 -12.40
C PRO A 5 28.36 6.74 -12.84
N THR A 6 28.02 6.79 -14.13
CA THR A 6 27.14 7.81 -14.71
C THR A 6 25.83 7.23 -15.24
N SER A 7 25.61 5.93 -15.07
CA SER A 7 24.40 5.25 -15.54
C SER A 7 23.15 5.82 -14.85
N TYR A 8 22.02 5.75 -15.55
CA TYR A 8 20.73 6.18 -15.00
C TYR A 8 20.40 5.43 -13.70
N SER A 9 20.58 4.11 -13.67
CA SER A 9 20.33 3.28 -12.49
C SER A 9 21.16 3.70 -11.29
N TYR A 10 22.43 4.09 -11.49
CA TYR A 10 23.26 4.60 -10.40
C TYR A 10 22.76 5.95 -9.87
N LYS A 11 22.39 6.87 -10.77
CA LYS A 11 21.80 8.17 -10.37
C LYS A 11 20.48 7.99 -9.60
N MET A 12 19.64 7.04 -10.02
CA MET A 12 18.40 6.70 -9.33
C MET A 12 18.67 6.14 -7.93
N MET A 13 19.65 5.26 -7.79
CA MET A 13 20.06 4.74 -6.48
C MET A 13 20.50 5.87 -5.54
N LEU A 14 21.31 6.83 -6.02
CA LEU A 14 21.69 7.99 -5.21
C LEU A 14 20.47 8.81 -4.77
N PHE A 15 19.54 9.09 -5.70
CA PHE A 15 18.29 9.79 -5.38
C PHE A 15 17.48 9.06 -4.31
N CYS A 16 17.36 7.73 -4.41
CA CYS A 16 16.65 6.93 -3.42
C CYS A 16 17.37 6.89 -2.06
N LEU A 17 18.71 6.89 -2.03
CA LEU A 17 19.48 6.90 -0.79
C LEU A 17 19.33 8.22 -0.01
N ASP A 18 19.10 9.33 -0.72
CA ASP A 18 18.82 10.64 -0.12
C ASP A 18 17.35 10.80 0.31
N ASP A 19 16.44 9.90 -0.12
CA ASP A 19 15.03 9.92 0.25
C ASP A 19 14.78 9.29 1.62
N LYS A 20 14.63 10.14 2.65
CA LYS A 20 14.29 9.69 4.01
C LYS A 20 12.95 8.93 4.11
N PHE A 21 12.03 9.09 3.15
CA PHE A 21 10.76 8.36 3.13
C PHE A 21 10.84 7.03 2.35
N LEU A 22 11.99 6.67 1.77
CA LEU A 22 12.13 5.40 1.04
C LEU A 22 11.76 4.20 1.91
N GLN A 23 12.29 4.12 3.13
CA GLN A 23 12.01 3.02 4.05
C GLN A 23 10.52 2.94 4.42
N PRO A 24 9.85 4.04 4.83
CA PRO A 24 8.40 4.07 4.96
C PRO A 24 7.63 3.62 3.70
N ARG A 25 8.01 4.05 2.49
CA ARG A 25 7.34 3.63 1.25
C ARG A 25 7.47 2.13 1.02
N LEU A 26 8.68 1.58 1.20
CA LEU A 26 8.92 0.14 1.08
C LEU A 26 8.13 -0.65 2.12
N ALA A 27 8.11 -0.20 3.37
CA ALA A 27 7.32 -0.82 4.43
C ALA A 27 5.81 -0.79 4.11
N PHE A 28 5.32 0.29 3.50
CA PHE A 28 3.94 0.38 3.05
C PHE A 28 3.60 -0.69 2.00
N PHE A 29 4.40 -0.80 0.93
CA PHE A 29 4.22 -1.85 -0.07
C PHE A 29 4.38 -3.25 0.51
N GLN A 30 5.32 -3.44 1.44
CA GLN A 30 5.49 -4.71 2.13
C GLN A 30 4.23 -5.09 2.91
N THR A 31 3.57 -4.15 3.59
CA THR A 31 2.32 -4.45 4.29
C THR A 31 1.19 -4.85 3.32
N LEU A 32 1.11 -4.23 2.14
CA LEU A 32 0.15 -4.65 1.11
C LEU A 32 0.45 -6.05 0.58
N ALA A 33 1.73 -6.37 0.38
CA ALA A 33 2.13 -7.71 -0.04
C ALA A 33 1.79 -8.77 1.03
N LEU A 34 1.98 -8.46 2.31
CA LEU A 34 1.62 -9.34 3.42
C LEU A 34 0.11 -9.59 3.53
N ASP A 35 -0.74 -8.66 3.08
CA ASP A 35 -2.19 -8.89 3.02
C ASP A 35 -2.57 -9.90 1.92
N VAL A 36 -1.81 -9.91 0.81
CA VAL A 36 -2.10 -10.72 -0.39
C VAL A 36 -1.41 -12.08 -0.35
N GLU A 37 -0.25 -12.19 0.31
CA GLU A 37 0.56 -13.41 0.39
C GLU A 37 -0.22 -14.65 0.87
N PRO A 38 -1.03 -14.60 1.97
CA PRO A 38 -1.72 -15.80 2.46
C PRO A 38 -2.69 -16.38 1.42
N PHE A 39 -3.39 -15.51 0.70
CA PHE A 39 -4.28 -15.91 -0.39
C PHE A 39 -3.50 -16.57 -1.52
N LEU A 40 -2.41 -15.95 -1.99
CA LEU A 40 -1.59 -16.52 -3.05
C LEU A 40 -1.06 -17.89 -2.64
N ARG A 41 -0.53 -18.02 -1.42
CA ARG A 41 0.00 -19.28 -0.91
C ARG A 41 -1.06 -20.38 -0.82
N PHE A 42 -2.28 -20.03 -0.40
CA PHE A 42 -3.37 -20.98 -0.30
C PHE A 42 -3.80 -21.48 -1.68
N PHE A 43 -4.01 -20.57 -2.64
CA PHE A 43 -4.47 -20.89 -4.00
C PHE A 43 -3.38 -21.38 -4.95
N GLN A 44 -2.10 -21.27 -4.59
CA GLN A 44 -0.96 -21.86 -5.30
C GLN A 44 -0.61 -23.25 -4.75
N SER A 45 -1.63 -24.06 -4.50
CA SER A 45 -1.53 -25.47 -4.09
C SER A 45 -2.26 -26.36 -5.10
N ASP A 46 -2.04 -27.68 -5.03
CA ASP A 46 -2.72 -28.66 -5.89
C ASP A 46 -4.14 -29.02 -5.39
N GLU A 47 -4.64 -28.34 -4.37
CA GLU A 47 -5.98 -28.58 -3.82
C GLU A 47 -7.08 -27.98 -4.74
N PRO A 48 -8.27 -28.59 -4.83
CA PRO A 48 -9.37 -28.12 -5.68
C PRO A 48 -10.10 -26.91 -5.08
N LEU A 49 -9.40 -25.78 -4.94
CA LEU A 49 -9.86 -24.60 -4.20
C LEU A 49 -10.75 -23.64 -5.02
N VAL A 50 -10.95 -23.91 -6.31
CA VAL A 50 -11.77 -23.07 -7.23
C VAL A 50 -13.12 -22.64 -6.63
N PRO A 51 -13.88 -23.48 -5.89
CA PRO A 51 -15.15 -23.07 -5.30
C PRO A 51 -15.04 -21.91 -4.29
N PHE A 52 -13.87 -21.75 -3.64
CA PHE A 52 -13.63 -20.72 -2.62
C PHE A 52 -13.00 -19.45 -3.20
N LEU A 53 -12.46 -19.52 -4.42
CA LEU A 53 -11.67 -18.46 -5.05
C LEU A 53 -12.37 -17.10 -5.04
N TYR A 54 -13.64 -17.06 -5.43
CA TYR A 54 -14.40 -15.82 -5.49
C TYR A 54 -14.54 -15.17 -4.11
N THR A 55 -14.90 -15.96 -3.10
CA THR A 55 -15.14 -15.47 -1.73
C THR A 55 -13.85 -14.94 -1.13
N ASP A 56 -12.76 -15.70 -1.23
CA ASP A 56 -11.49 -15.34 -0.61
C ASP A 56 -10.83 -14.17 -1.33
N LEU A 57 -10.95 -14.09 -2.66
CA LEU A 57 -10.46 -12.96 -3.44
C LEU A 57 -11.18 -11.66 -3.04
N ILE A 58 -12.50 -11.71 -2.81
CA ILE A 58 -13.25 -10.55 -2.32
C ILE A 58 -12.76 -10.12 -0.93
N ILE A 59 -12.48 -11.06 -0.03
CA ILE A 59 -11.97 -10.75 1.30
C ILE A 59 -10.64 -10.01 1.20
N VAL A 60 -9.69 -10.53 0.42
CA VAL A 60 -8.35 -9.91 0.24
C VAL A 60 -8.47 -8.53 -0.40
N LEU A 61 -9.28 -8.38 -1.44
CA LEU A 61 -9.48 -7.09 -2.10
C LEU A 61 -10.14 -6.07 -1.15
N LYS A 62 -11.11 -6.47 -0.34
CA LYS A 62 -11.72 -5.60 0.67
C LYS A 62 -10.71 -5.19 1.75
N THR A 63 -9.84 -6.09 2.19
CA THR A 63 -8.76 -5.79 3.14
C THR A 63 -7.82 -4.72 2.57
N VAL A 64 -7.35 -4.90 1.33
CA VAL A 64 -6.47 -3.92 0.66
C VAL A 64 -7.18 -2.58 0.48
N LEU A 65 -8.43 -2.60 -0.02
CA LEU A 65 -9.20 -1.38 -0.26
C LEU A 65 -9.53 -0.62 1.03
N SER A 66 -9.69 -1.29 2.17
CA SER A 66 -10.00 -0.65 3.47
C SER A 66 -8.96 0.37 3.93
N ARG A 67 -7.75 0.31 3.40
CA ARG A 67 -6.68 1.29 3.67
C ARG A 67 -6.97 2.65 3.03
N PHE A 68 -7.71 2.67 1.92
CA PHE A 68 -7.95 3.85 1.07
C PHE A 68 -9.41 4.24 0.99
N ILE A 69 -10.33 3.28 1.13
CA ILE A 69 -11.77 3.45 0.97
C ILE A 69 -12.45 3.34 2.33
N LYS A 70 -13.38 4.25 2.58
CA LYS A 70 -14.22 4.28 3.78
C LYS A 70 -14.99 2.97 3.94
N GLN A 71 -15.09 2.49 5.18
CA GLN A 71 -15.80 1.25 5.47
C GLN A 71 -17.28 1.30 5.04
N GLU A 72 -17.91 2.47 5.14
CA GLU A 72 -19.28 2.69 4.71
C GLU A 72 -19.45 2.46 3.20
N ALA A 73 -18.46 2.86 2.40
CA ALA A 73 -18.47 2.65 0.96
C ALA A 73 -18.19 1.18 0.59
N LEU A 74 -17.29 0.50 1.32
CA LEU A 74 -17.00 -0.93 1.15
C LEU A 74 -18.20 -1.82 1.51
N ASN A 75 -18.96 -1.43 2.53
CA ASN A 75 -20.13 -2.18 2.99
C ASN A 75 -21.39 -1.89 2.17
N LYS A 76 -21.44 -0.77 1.45
CA LYS A 76 -22.58 -0.38 0.61
C LYS A 76 -22.82 -1.35 -0.55
N TYR A 77 -21.77 -1.96 -1.08
CA TYR A 77 -21.85 -2.83 -2.25
C TYR A 77 -21.39 -4.26 -1.91
N THR A 78 -22.24 -5.24 -2.20
CA THR A 78 -21.85 -6.65 -2.15
C THR A 78 -20.85 -6.99 -3.26
N ASP A 79 -21.05 -6.38 -4.44
CA ASP A 79 -20.20 -6.49 -5.61
C ASP A 79 -19.14 -5.38 -5.59
N ILE A 80 -17.89 -5.78 -5.41
CA ILE A 80 -16.74 -4.88 -5.30
C ILE A 80 -16.46 -4.11 -6.59
N SER A 81 -16.92 -4.60 -7.75
CA SER A 81 -16.71 -3.92 -9.04
C SER A 81 -17.49 -2.59 -9.15
N LYS A 82 -18.49 -2.40 -8.28
CA LYS A 82 -19.32 -1.19 -8.23
C LYS A 82 -18.73 -0.09 -7.34
N ILE A 83 -17.62 -0.37 -6.67
CA ILE A 83 -16.94 0.62 -5.83
C ILE A 83 -16.18 1.56 -6.75
N ASP A 84 -16.62 2.81 -6.79
CA ASP A 84 -15.89 3.87 -7.47
C ASP A 84 -14.69 4.31 -6.61
N ILE A 85 -13.53 3.72 -6.88
CA ILE A 85 -12.27 4.04 -6.21
C ILE A 85 -11.71 5.44 -6.58
N LEU A 86 -12.24 6.05 -7.65
CA LEU A 86 -11.84 7.39 -8.08
C LEU A 86 -12.72 8.47 -7.44
N ASN A 87 -13.87 8.08 -6.87
CA ASN A 87 -14.72 8.98 -6.11
C ASN A 87 -14.04 9.33 -4.77
N LYS A 88 -13.50 10.55 -4.70
CA LYS A 88 -12.86 11.10 -3.50
C LYS A 88 -13.77 11.11 -2.27
N GLU A 89 -15.09 11.12 -2.43
CA GLU A 89 -16.03 11.02 -1.31
C GLU A 89 -16.00 9.65 -0.63
N CYS A 90 -15.66 8.59 -1.38
CA CYS A 90 -15.48 7.25 -0.87
C CYS A 90 -14.11 7.07 -0.19
N ASN A 91 -13.15 7.97 -0.41
CA ASN A 91 -11.80 7.81 0.11
C ASN A 91 -11.68 8.21 1.59
N VAL A 92 -10.85 7.49 2.32
CA VAL A 92 -10.41 7.85 3.66
C VAL A 92 -9.57 9.12 3.56
N GLY A 93 -9.72 10.06 4.49
CA GLY A 93 -8.84 11.24 4.52
C GLY A 93 -7.40 10.84 4.85
N ALA A 94 -6.39 11.51 4.29
CA ALA A 94 -4.97 11.15 4.46
C ALA A 94 -4.53 10.93 5.92
N LYS A 95 -5.07 11.70 6.87
CA LYS A 95 -4.81 11.53 8.31
C LYS A 95 -5.33 10.21 8.87
N LYS A 96 -6.40 9.66 8.30
CA LYS A 96 -7.07 8.42 8.69
C LYS A 96 -6.61 7.21 7.87
N THR A 97 -5.82 7.40 6.81
CA THR A 97 -5.25 6.30 6.01
C THR A 97 -4.52 5.32 6.93
N ASN A 98 -4.87 4.04 6.81
CA ASN A 98 -4.24 2.99 7.59
C ASN A 98 -2.89 2.61 6.96
N LEU A 99 -1.81 3.08 7.57
CA LEU A 99 -0.44 2.79 7.15
C LEU A 99 0.07 1.43 7.66
N GLU A 100 -0.69 0.73 8.49
CA GLU A 100 -0.26 -0.46 9.21
C GLU A 100 0.97 -0.29 10.12
N TYR A 101 1.27 -1.32 10.90
CA TYR A 101 2.31 -1.26 11.93
C TYR A 101 3.71 -1.00 11.34
N LEU A 102 4.13 -1.73 10.32
CA LEU A 102 5.49 -1.64 9.77
C LEU A 102 5.81 -0.24 9.24
N THR A 103 4.90 0.36 8.46
CA THR A 103 5.07 1.73 7.95
C THR A 103 5.11 2.74 9.10
N ARG A 104 4.23 2.62 10.10
CA ARG A 104 4.24 3.50 11.27
C ARG A 104 5.55 3.37 12.05
N ALA A 105 6.10 2.16 12.16
CA ALA A 105 7.39 1.92 12.78
C ALA A 105 8.52 2.58 11.98
N ALA A 106 8.54 2.44 10.65
CA ALA A 106 9.52 3.08 9.78
C ALA A 106 9.44 4.62 9.80
N ILE A 107 8.25 5.20 9.91
CA ILE A 107 8.09 6.66 10.05
C ILE A 107 8.69 7.16 11.38
N ARG A 108 8.62 6.36 12.45
CA ARG A 108 9.18 6.75 13.76
C ARG A 108 10.71 6.77 13.77
N THR A 109 11.37 6.13 12.82
CA THR A 109 12.84 6.12 12.75
C THR A 109 13.42 7.28 11.94
N ILE A 110 12.57 8.10 11.31
CA ILE A 110 13.01 9.22 10.46
C ILE A 110 12.73 10.56 11.15
N GLU A 111 13.59 11.54 10.89
CA GLU A 111 13.36 12.93 11.30
C GLU A 111 12.47 13.63 10.26
N ALA A 112 11.18 13.69 10.54
CA ALA A 112 10.19 14.35 9.70
C ALA A 112 9.21 15.19 10.54
N ASN A 113 8.85 16.35 10.01
CA ASN A 113 7.82 17.19 10.62
C ASN A 113 6.40 16.73 10.23
N ASP A 114 5.39 17.23 10.93
CA ASP A 114 3.99 16.84 10.69
C ASP A 114 3.50 17.12 9.28
N LYS A 115 4.03 18.17 8.62
CA LYS A 115 3.67 18.51 7.23
C LYS A 115 4.22 17.47 6.26
N GLU A 116 5.46 17.04 6.45
CA GLU A 116 6.09 15.99 5.65
C GLU A 116 5.38 14.65 5.83
N ILE A 117 5.04 14.28 7.07
CA ILE A 117 4.28 13.04 7.35
C ILE A 117 2.88 13.09 6.74
N LEU A 118 2.22 14.25 6.77
CA LEU A 118 0.92 14.43 6.12
C LEU A 118 1.03 14.32 4.59
N MET A 119 2.11 14.83 4.00
CA MET A 119 2.38 14.72 2.57
C MET A 119 2.59 13.26 2.17
N PHE A 120 3.43 12.51 2.90
CA PHE A 120 3.62 11.07 2.71
C PHE A 120 2.29 10.30 2.80
N ARG A 121 1.45 10.62 3.79
CA ARG A 121 0.11 10.02 3.92
C ARG A 121 -0.79 10.32 2.72
N THR A 122 -0.68 11.52 2.18
CA THR A 122 -1.44 11.93 1.00
C THR A 122 -0.98 11.16 -0.23
N GLU A 123 0.33 11.00 -0.42
CA GLU A 123 0.91 10.18 -1.49
C GLU A 123 0.41 8.73 -1.41
N CYS A 124 0.45 8.13 -0.21
CA CYS A 124 -0.07 6.77 -0.03
C CYS A 124 -1.56 6.65 -0.39
N ASN A 125 -2.34 7.72 -0.24
CA ASN A 125 -3.79 7.71 -0.40
C ASN A 125 -4.29 8.00 -1.83
N VAL A 126 -3.46 8.60 -2.68
CA VAL A 126 -3.83 8.97 -4.05
C VAL A 126 -3.56 7.82 -5.04
N GLY A 127 -2.89 6.76 -4.59
CA GLY A 127 -2.25 5.80 -5.50
C GLY A 127 -0.99 6.46 -6.08
N ALA A 128 0.12 5.72 -6.09
CA ALA A 128 1.32 6.15 -6.80
C ALA A 128 1.03 6.37 -8.30
#